data_AF-A0A949ZJP5-F1
#
_entry.id   AF-A0A949ZJP5-F1
#
_cell.length_a   1.000
_cell.length_b   1.000
_cell.length_c   1.000
_cell.angle_alpha   90.00
_cell.angle_beta   90.00
_cell.angle_gamma   90.00
#
_symmetry.space_group_name_H-M   'P 1'
#
loop_
_entity.id
_entity.type
_entity.pdbx_description
1 polymer ?
#
loop_
_entity_poly.entity_id
_entity_poly.type
_entity_poly.pdbx_seq_one_letter_code
_entity_poly.pdbx_strand_id
1 'polypeptide(L)'
;MPYGSSWEEELDLLFQALPPRIADAAIRHSQGRGELLEIVLDLGREPEARFTDGEAFLDSSGVGHADIAYVAQHVGDFGDDNRAG
;
A
#
# COMPACT_ATOMS: atom_id res chain seq x y z
N MET A 1 -3.43 2.40 -19.86
CA MET A 1 -2.28 2.37 -18.92
C MET A 1 -1.06 1.80 -19.64
N PRO A 2 0.13 2.38 -19.49
CA PRO A 2 1.33 2.00 -20.26
C PRO A 2 1.97 0.66 -19.87
N TYR A 3 1.54 0.01 -18.77
CA TYR A 3 2.21 -1.17 -18.20
C TYR A 3 1.53 -2.54 -18.44
N GLY A 4 0.42 -2.59 -19.18
CA GLY A 4 -0.28 -3.85 -19.49
C GLY A 4 -1.02 -4.46 -18.28
N SER A 5 -1.64 -5.63 -18.47
CA SER A 5 -2.51 -6.30 -17.47
C SER A 5 -1.76 -6.80 -16.23
N SER A 6 -0.48 -7.16 -16.37
CA SER A 6 0.38 -7.61 -15.26
C SER A 6 0.54 -6.56 -14.16
N TRP A 7 0.52 -5.28 -14.54
CA TRP A 7 0.63 -4.17 -13.58
C TRP A 7 -0.64 -3.99 -12.75
N GLU A 8 -1.81 -4.19 -13.36
CA GLU A 8 -3.09 -4.16 -12.64
C GLU A 8 -3.17 -5.32 -11.63
N GLU A 9 -2.69 -6.50 -12.02
CA GLU A 9 -2.58 -7.66 -11.13
C GLU A 9 -1.61 -7.41 -9.95
N GLU A 10 -0.44 -6.80 -10.19
CA GLU A 10 0.51 -6.43 -9.13
C GLU A 10 -0.08 -5.39 -8.16
N LEU A 11 -0.80 -4.39 -8.67
CA LEU A 11 -1.49 -3.41 -7.83
C LEU A 11 -2.60 -4.07 -7.00
N ASP A 12 -3.36 -4.98 -7.58
CA ASP A 12 -4.39 -5.73 -6.86
C ASP A 12 -3.78 -6.59 -5.74
N LEU A 13 -2.62 -7.21 -5.98
CA LEU A 13 -1.88 -7.94 -4.95
C LEU A 13 -1.39 -7.02 -3.82
N LEU A 14 -0.86 -5.84 -4.17
CA LEU A 14 -0.47 -4.82 -3.19
C LEU A 14 -1.66 -4.43 -2.31
N PHE A 15 -2.82 -4.13 -2.90
CA PHE A 15 -4.00 -3.71 -2.14
C PHE A 15 -4.55 -4.84 -1.25
N GLN A 16 -4.47 -6.10 -1.70
CA GLN A 16 -4.85 -7.26 -0.89
C GLN A 16 -3.94 -7.47 0.34
N ALA A 17 -2.67 -7.06 0.25
CA ALA A 17 -1.73 -7.17 1.37
C ALA A 17 -1.91 -6.08 2.44
N LEU A 18 -2.69 -5.04 2.18
CA LEU A 18 -2.87 -3.91 3.11
C LEU A 18 -4.05 -4.11 4.06
N PRO A 19 -4.03 -3.50 5.27
CA PRO A 19 -5.19 -3.45 6.14
C PRO A 19 -6.38 -2.83 5.38
N PRO A 20 -7.61 -3.35 5.52
CA PRO A 20 -8.74 -2.92 4.69
C PRO A 20 -8.98 -1.41 4.65
N ARG A 21 -8.85 -0.74 5.81
CA ARG A 21 -9.01 0.72 5.92
C ARG A 21 -8.02 1.51 5.04
N ILE A 22 -6.80 0.99 4.89
CA ILE A 22 -5.71 1.61 4.13
C ILE A 22 -5.86 1.26 2.64
N ALA A 23 -6.17 -0.01 2.34
CA ALA A 23 -6.41 -0.49 0.98
C ALA A 23 -7.52 0.31 0.29
N ASP A 24 -8.67 0.45 0.95
CA ASP A 24 -9.82 1.19 0.42
C ASP A 24 -9.48 2.65 0.11
N ALA A 25 -8.69 3.30 0.97
CA ALA A 25 -8.25 4.66 0.75
C ALA A 25 -7.27 4.77 -0.43
N ALA A 26 -6.30 3.87 -0.51
CA ALA A 26 -5.32 3.85 -1.60
C ALA A 26 -5.98 3.60 -2.98
N ILE A 27 -6.96 2.70 -3.05
CA ILE A 27 -7.76 2.45 -4.26
C ILE A 27 -8.51 3.71 -4.67
N ARG A 28 -9.20 4.38 -3.72
CA ARG A 28 -9.93 5.63 -4.01
C ARG A 28 -9.01 6.73 -4.53
N HIS A 29 -7.84 6.92 -3.92
CA HIS A 29 -6.88 7.92 -4.38
C HIS A 29 -6.31 7.60 -5.76
N SER A 30 -6.06 6.32 -6.05
CA SER A 30 -5.55 5.87 -7.36
C SER A 30 -6.51 6.16 -8.53
N GLN A 31 -7.82 6.34 -8.30
CA GLN A 31 -8.81 6.59 -9.37
C GLN A 31 -8.79 8.03 -9.95
N GLY A 32 -7.88 8.90 -9.52
CA GLY A 32 -7.79 10.27 -10.04
C GLY A 32 -6.44 10.94 -9.85
N ARG A 33 -5.40 10.14 -9.59
CA ARG A 33 -4.02 10.59 -9.33
C ARG A 33 -3.07 10.04 -10.40
N GLY A 34 -1.82 10.45 -10.32
CA GLY A 34 -0.71 9.85 -11.04
C GLY A 34 -0.49 8.38 -10.65
N GLU A 35 0.58 7.78 -11.17
CA GLU A 35 0.92 6.40 -10.89
C GLU A 35 1.33 6.24 -9.43
N LEU A 36 0.77 5.24 -8.74
CA LEU A 36 1.15 4.90 -7.38
C LEU A 36 2.59 4.36 -7.38
N LEU A 37 3.45 4.98 -6.59
CA LEU A 37 4.86 4.63 -6.45
C LEU A 37 5.10 3.75 -5.21
N GLU A 38 4.56 4.15 -4.06
CA GLU A 38 4.70 3.41 -2.80
C GLU A 38 3.60 3.77 -1.80
N ILE A 39 3.39 2.87 -0.83
CA ILE A 39 2.57 3.10 0.36
C ILE A 39 3.47 2.93 1.58
N VAL A 40 3.54 3.96 2.41
CA VAL A 40 4.42 4.04 3.59
C VAL A 40 3.60 3.80 4.85
N LEU A 41 4.00 2.80 5.63
CA LEU A 41 3.38 2.43 6.90
C LEU A 41 4.38 2.53 8.05
N ASP A 42 4.55 3.74 8.57
CA ASP A 42 5.40 3.99 9.73
C ASP A 42 4.60 3.90 11.03
N LEU A 43 5.00 2.99 11.92
CA LEU A 43 4.35 2.79 13.21
C LEU A 43 4.21 4.11 13.99
N GLY A 44 2.97 4.46 14.33
CA GLY A 44 2.60 5.68 15.04
C GLY A 44 2.38 6.92 14.16
N ARG A 45 2.56 6.82 12.83
CA ARG A 45 2.31 7.91 11.87
C ARG A 45 1.12 7.62 10.99
N GLU A 46 0.50 8.66 10.42
CA GLU A 46 -0.55 8.49 9.42
C GLU A 46 -0.01 7.74 8.20
N PRO A 47 -0.73 6.73 7.67
CA PRO A 47 -0.32 6.03 6.46
C PRO A 47 -0.34 6.97 5.25
N GLU A 48 0.66 6.86 4.38
CA GLU A 48 0.86 7.76 3.22
C GLU A 48 0.97 6.96 1.93
N ALA A 49 0.33 7.43 0.85
CA ALA A 49 0.57 6.96 -0.50
C ALA A 49 1.29 8.04 -1.31
N ARG A 50 2.32 7.63 -2.05
CA ARG A 50 3.05 8.52 -2.96
C ARG A 50 2.74 8.17 -4.40
N PHE A 51 2.45 9.20 -5.17
CA PHE A 51 2.12 9.13 -6.58
C PHE A 51 3.09 10.01 -7.37
N THR A 52 3.18 9.81 -8.68
CA THR A 52 4.00 10.66 -9.56
C THR A 52 3.59 12.14 -9.54
N ASP A 53 2.37 12.45 -9.08
CA ASP A 53 1.84 13.82 -8.95
C ASP A 53 1.82 14.36 -7.52
N GLY A 54 2.33 13.62 -6.53
CA GLY A 54 2.44 14.04 -5.13
C GLY A 54 2.00 12.97 -4.13
N GLU A 55 1.89 13.34 -2.85
CA GLU A 55 1.55 12.44 -1.74
C GLU A 55 0.10 12.60 -1.24
N ALA A 56 -0.40 11.62 -0.50
CA ALA A 56 -1.72 11.65 0.14
C ALA A 56 -1.73 10.81 1.43
N PHE A 57 -2.28 11.35 2.51
CA PHE A 57 -2.60 10.57 3.70
C PHE A 57 -3.83 9.69 3.45
N LEU A 58 -3.76 8.43 3.85
CA LEU A 58 -4.77 7.41 3.62
C LEU A 58 -5.76 7.28 4.77
N ASP A 59 -5.34 7.62 5.99
CA ASP A 59 -6.13 7.60 7.22
C ASP A 59 -5.58 8.64 8.20
N SER A 60 -6.45 9.28 8.98
CA SER A 60 -6.04 10.21 10.04
C SER A 60 -5.51 9.49 11.30
N SER A 61 -5.75 8.19 11.40
CA SER A 61 -5.30 7.34 12.49
C SER A 61 -3.91 6.82 12.18
N GLY A 62 -3.01 6.98 13.14
CA GLY A 62 -1.65 6.44 13.03
C GLY A 62 -1.65 4.93 12.83
N VAL A 63 -0.69 4.43 12.07
CA VAL A 63 -0.44 3.01 11.85
C VAL A 63 -0.12 2.35 13.20
N GLY A 64 -0.87 1.31 13.54
CA GLY A 64 -0.67 0.52 14.74
C GLY A 64 0.11 -0.77 14.49
N HIS A 65 0.52 -1.44 15.56
CA HIS A 65 1.17 -2.75 15.47
C HIS A 65 0.31 -3.79 14.75
N ALA A 66 -1.03 -3.70 14.88
CA ALA A 66 -1.95 -4.60 14.18
C ALA A 66 -1.92 -4.39 12.66
N ASP A 67 -1.71 -3.16 12.19
CA ASP A 67 -1.61 -2.87 10.75
C ASP A 67 -0.30 -3.44 10.19
N ILE A 68 0.82 -3.24 10.88
CA ILE A 68 2.12 -3.83 10.49
C ILE A 68 2.05 -5.35 10.50
N ALA A 69 1.47 -5.94 11.56
CA ALA A 69 1.29 -7.38 11.65
C ALA A 69 0.35 -7.93 10.58
N TYR A 70 -0.67 -7.17 10.19
CA TYR A 70 -1.56 -7.53 9.09
C TYR A 70 -0.75 -7.63 7.80
N VAL A 71 -0.03 -6.56 7.43
CA VAL A 71 0.79 -6.55 6.22
C VAL A 71 1.76 -7.72 6.25
N ALA A 72 2.51 -7.88 7.34
CA ALA A 72 3.48 -8.96 7.51
C ALA A 72 2.91 -10.40 7.37
N GLN A 73 1.61 -10.59 7.53
CA GLN A 73 0.97 -11.89 7.32
C GLN A 73 0.41 -12.08 5.90
N HIS A 74 0.25 -10.99 5.14
CA HIS A 74 -0.43 -10.99 3.83
C HIS A 74 0.52 -10.68 2.66
N VAL A 75 1.67 -10.05 2.91
CA VAL A 75 2.85 -10.29 2.08
C VAL A 75 3.42 -11.65 2.50
N GLY A 76 3.76 -12.51 1.54
CA GLY A 76 4.27 -13.86 1.78
C GLY A 76 5.52 -13.91 2.67
N ASP A 77 6.13 -15.09 2.82
CA ASP A 77 7.29 -15.26 3.70
C ASP A 77 8.36 -14.19 3.41
N PHE A 78 8.72 -13.41 4.44
CA PHE A 78 9.84 -12.48 4.35
C PHE A 78 11.12 -13.30 4.15
N GLY A 79 11.79 -13.11 3.03
CA GLY A 79 13.18 -13.47 2.87
C GLY A 79 14.08 -12.68 3.82
N ASP A 80 15.31 -13.14 4.00
CA ASP A 80 16.31 -12.56 4.94
C ASP A 80 16.61 -11.06 4.72
N ASP A 81 16.13 -10.44 3.63
CA ASP A 81 16.30 -9.02 3.31
C ASP A 81 15.02 -8.18 3.43
N ASN A 82 13.99 -8.66 4.15
CA ASN A 82 12.66 -8.05 4.23
C ASN A 82 11.94 -7.95 2.88
N ARG A 83 12.33 -8.73 1.86
CA ARG A 83 11.52 -8.90 0.65
C ARG A 83 10.56 -10.06 0.83
N ALA A 84 9.29 -9.83 0.53
CA ALA A 84 8.31 -10.89 0.37
C ALA A 84 8.19 -11.28 -1.11
N GLY A 85 7.90 -12.56 -1.36
CA GLY A 85 7.55 -13.12 -2.66
C GLY A 85 6.30 -13.96 -2.57
#